data_AF-A0A8S3Z7W6-F1
#
_entry.id   AF-A0A8S3Z7W6-F1
#
_cell.length_a   1.000
_cell.length_b   1.000
_cell.length_c   1.000
_cell.angle_alpha   90.00
_cell.angle_beta   90.00
_cell.angle_gamma   90.00
#
_symmetry.space_group_name_H-M   'P 1'
#
loop_
_entity.id
_entity.type
_entity.pdbx_description
1 polymer ?
#
loop_
_entity_poly.entity_id
_entity_poly.type
_entity_poly.pdbx_seq_one_letter_code
_entity_poly.pdbx_strand_id
1 'polypeptide(L)'
;MEYNKKDKKKPVIDSLKDEFESNAEWRLRRKFLASNVDSLPLNRLVCLSRCFINVAVYGCAYPSGVMQEIRERSNGILEEVEQEKKLDKQQAYKQSF
;
A
#
# COMPACT_ATOMS: atom_id res chain seq x y z
N MET A 1 -20.40 4.44 28.59
CA MET A 1 -20.11 4.11 27.17
C MET A 1 -18.64 4.39 26.93
N GLU A 2 -17.79 3.35 26.82
CA GLU A 2 -16.40 3.55 26.43
C GLU A 2 -16.31 3.84 24.93
N TYR A 3 -15.84 5.04 24.58
CA TYR A 3 -15.61 5.45 23.21
C TYR A 3 -14.31 4.82 22.68
N ASN A 4 -14.41 3.92 21.70
CA ASN A 4 -13.28 3.16 21.16
C ASN A 4 -12.42 3.99 20.18
N LYS A 5 -11.12 4.12 20.46
CA LYS A 5 -10.14 4.84 19.62
C LYS A 5 -10.01 4.27 18.20
N LYS A 6 -10.40 3.01 17.96
CA LYS A 6 -10.37 2.39 16.62
C LYS A 6 -11.42 2.98 15.67
N ASP A 7 -12.56 3.42 16.19
CA ASP A 7 -13.68 3.91 15.37
C ASP A 7 -13.44 5.34 14.84
N LYS A 8 -12.60 6.14 15.51
CA LYS A 8 -12.17 7.47 15.02
C LYS A 8 -11.15 7.42 13.88
N LYS A 9 -10.49 6.29 13.64
CA LYS A 9 -9.38 6.20 12.66
C LYS A 9 -9.83 5.81 11.26
N LYS A 10 -10.95 5.07 11.13
CA LYS A 10 -11.57 4.76 9.83
C LYS A 10 -11.90 6.03 9.02
N PRO A 11 -12.59 7.04 9.59
CA PRO A 11 -12.91 8.28 8.89
C PRO A 11 -11.67 9.04 8.41
N VAL A 12 -10.61 9.07 9.24
CA VAL A 12 -9.35 9.73 8.90
C VAL A 12 -8.67 9.04 7.73
N ILE A 13 -8.59 7.70 7.73
CA ILE A 13 -8.02 6.98 6.59
C ILE A 13 -8.86 7.22 5.33
N ASP A 14 -10.17 7.12 5.42
CA ASP A 14 -11.04 7.29 4.25
C ASP A 14 -10.97 8.69 3.63
N SER A 15 -10.68 9.72 4.44
CA SER A 15 -10.41 11.08 3.94
C SER A 15 -9.07 11.26 3.21
N LEU A 16 -8.16 10.27 3.22
CA LEU A 16 -6.86 10.33 2.55
C LEU A 16 -6.86 9.81 1.11
N LYS A 17 -8.01 9.36 0.60
CA LYS A 17 -8.16 8.95 -0.80
C LYS A 17 -8.01 10.17 -1.71
N ASP A 18 -7.14 10.08 -2.71
CA ASP A 18 -6.98 11.15 -3.70
C ASP A 18 -8.08 11.04 -4.78
N GLU A 19 -8.51 12.16 -5.36
CA GLU A 19 -9.63 12.23 -6.33
C GLU A 19 -9.40 11.34 -7.57
N PHE A 20 -8.16 11.32 -8.05
CA PHE A 20 -7.75 10.59 -9.26
C PHE A 20 -7.18 9.20 -8.96
N GLU A 21 -7.26 8.74 -7.71
CA GLU A 21 -6.80 7.40 -7.33
C GLU A 21 -7.84 6.34 -7.72
N SER A 22 -7.41 5.35 -8.51
CA SER A 22 -8.30 4.26 -8.90
C SER A 22 -8.74 3.43 -7.69
N ASN A 23 -9.87 2.73 -7.81
CA ASN A 23 -10.37 1.90 -6.72
C ASN A 23 -9.41 0.76 -6.33
N ALA A 24 -8.64 0.24 -7.29
CA ALA A 24 -7.66 -0.81 -7.03
C ALA A 24 -6.46 -0.28 -6.24
N GLU A 25 -5.91 0.87 -6.65
CA GLU A 25 -4.84 1.56 -5.92
C GLU A 25 -5.30 1.92 -4.51
N TRP A 26 -6.47 2.55 -4.39
CA TRP A 26 -7.00 2.96 -3.10
C TRP A 26 -7.19 1.78 -2.15
N ARG A 27 -7.75 0.66 -2.63
CA ARG A 27 -7.91 -0.55 -1.82
C ARG A 27 -6.58 -1.03 -1.26
N LEU A 28 -5.52 -1.00 -2.06
CA LEU A 28 -4.18 -1.43 -1.67
C LEU A 28 -3.53 -0.43 -0.70
N ARG A 29 -3.59 0.87 -1.03
CA ARG A 29 -3.05 1.96 -0.20
C ARG A 29 -3.73 2.03 1.15
N ARG A 30 -5.06 1.88 1.18
CA ARG A 30 -5.87 1.87 2.41
C ARG A 30 -5.47 0.75 3.35
N LYS A 31 -5.12 -0.45 2.84
CA LYS A 31 -4.58 -1.54 3.67
C LYS A 31 -3.26 -1.10 4.33
N PHE A 32 -2.34 -0.53 3.54
CA PHE A 32 -1.07 -0.02 4.08
C PHE A 32 -1.29 1.06 5.14
N LEU A 33 -2.18 2.03 4.88
CA LEU A 33 -2.54 3.09 5.82
C LEU A 33 -3.10 2.51 7.12
N ALA A 34 -4.06 1.57 7.04
CA ALA A 34 -4.69 0.96 8.21
C ALA A 34 -3.69 0.19 9.08
N SER A 35 -2.71 -0.49 8.49
CA SER A 35 -1.68 -1.22 9.22
C SER A 35 -0.66 -0.32 9.93
N ASN A 36 -0.49 0.93 9.47
CA ASN A 36 0.60 1.80 9.92
C ASN A 36 0.14 3.08 10.63
N VAL A 37 -1.16 3.38 10.63
CA VAL A 37 -1.71 4.63 11.21
C VAL A 37 -1.37 4.85 12.69
N ASP A 38 -1.10 3.77 13.41
CA ASP A 38 -0.78 3.82 14.85
C ASP A 38 0.71 3.98 15.14
N SER A 39 1.55 3.73 14.13
CA SER A 39 3.01 3.69 14.27
C SER A 39 3.73 4.85 13.59
N LEU A 40 3.02 5.63 12.76
CA LEU A 40 3.60 6.70 11.96
C LEU A 40 2.88 8.03 12.17
N PRO A 41 3.62 9.16 12.23
CA PRO A 41 3.03 10.48 12.06
C PRO A 41 2.30 10.60 10.73
N LEU A 42 1.21 11.37 10.69
CA LEU A 42 0.32 11.47 9.51
C LEU A 42 1.06 11.83 8.22
N ASN A 43 1.98 12.79 8.26
CA ASN A 43 2.77 13.20 7.10
C ASN A 43 3.64 12.05 6.56
N ARG A 44 4.32 11.31 7.45
CA ARG A 44 5.14 10.15 7.06
C ARG A 44 4.28 9.01 6.55
N LEU A 45 3.15 8.74 7.20
CA LEU A 45 2.18 7.73 6.80
C LEU A 45 1.68 7.97 5.36
N VAL A 46 1.23 9.20 5.07
CA VAL A 46 0.74 9.57 3.73
C VAL A 46 1.85 9.45 2.69
N CYS A 47 3.03 10.02 2.97
CA CYS A 47 4.18 9.96 2.08
C CYS A 47 4.58 8.51 1.76
N LEU A 48 4.75 7.68 2.78
CA LEU A 48 5.18 6.30 2.61
C LEU A 48 4.11 5.44 1.91
N SER A 49 2.82 5.69 2.18
CA SER A 49 1.72 4.99 1.48
C SER A 49 1.72 5.25 -0.03
N ARG A 50 2.08 6.47 -0.46
CA ARG A 50 2.22 6.82 -1.88
C ARG A 50 3.44 6.17 -2.49
N CYS A 51 4.58 6.19 -1.80
CA CYS A 51 5.77 5.44 -2.23
C CYS A 51 5.48 3.94 -2.37
N PHE A 52 4.76 3.36 -1.43
CA PHE A 52 4.33 1.96 -1.50
C PHE A 52 3.51 1.67 -2.77
N ILE A 53 2.53 2.51 -3.12
CA ILE A 53 1.78 2.35 -4.38
C ILE A 53 2.70 2.49 -5.60
N ASN A 54 3.62 3.45 -5.59
CA ASN A 54 4.59 3.62 -6.68
C ASN A 54 5.47 2.38 -6.88
N VAL A 55 5.88 1.72 -5.79
CA VAL A 55 6.59 0.44 -5.87
C VAL A 55 5.65 -0.69 -6.33
N ALA A 56 4.54 -0.89 -5.62
CA ALA A 56 3.67 -2.04 -5.78
C ALA A 56 2.94 -2.05 -7.13
N VAL A 57 2.47 -0.90 -7.61
CA VAL A 57 1.67 -0.78 -8.84
C VAL A 57 2.56 -0.39 -10.02
N TYR A 58 3.38 0.65 -9.85
CA TYR A 58 4.14 1.27 -10.94
C TYR A 58 5.58 0.74 -11.09
N GLY A 59 6.07 -0.09 -10.15
CA GLY A 59 7.40 -0.68 -10.23
C GLY A 59 8.54 0.32 -10.00
N CYS A 60 8.27 1.46 -9.36
CA CYS A 60 9.30 2.43 -9.00
C CYS A 60 10.27 1.88 -7.95
N ALA A 61 11.47 2.44 -7.91
CA ALA A 61 12.46 2.17 -6.88
C ALA A 61 12.88 3.47 -6.18
N TYR A 62 13.17 3.35 -4.89
CA TYR A 62 13.61 4.44 -4.03
C TYR A 62 14.95 4.06 -3.37
N PRO A 63 15.64 4.98 -2.66
CA PRO A 63 16.83 4.64 -1.89
C PRO A 63 16.60 3.45 -0.96
N SER A 64 17.65 2.66 -0.71
CA SER A 64 17.57 1.38 0.01
C SER A 64 16.83 1.46 1.34
N GLY A 65 17.10 2.49 2.15
CA GLY A 65 16.40 2.68 3.43
C GLY A 65 14.89 2.86 3.30
N VAL A 66 14.43 3.54 2.23
CA VAL A 66 12.99 3.68 1.94
C VAL A 66 12.41 2.35 1.48
N MET A 67 13.13 1.61 0.63
CA MET A 67 12.67 0.30 0.16
C MET A 67 12.55 -0.71 1.30
N GLN A 68 13.49 -0.69 2.24
CA GLN A 68 13.45 -1.52 3.45
C GLN A 68 12.24 -1.16 4.32
N GLU A 69 12.04 0.12 4.61
CA GLU A 69 10.91 0.55 5.44
C GLU A 69 9.56 0.20 4.79
N ILE A 70 9.43 0.32 3.46
CA ILE A 70 8.23 -0.11 2.74
C ILE A 70 7.99 -1.61 2.95
N ARG A 71 8.97 -2.48 2.72
CA ARG A 71 8.81 -3.94 2.90
C ARG A 71 8.37 -4.29 4.32
N GLU A 72 9.08 -3.76 5.32
CA GLU A 72 8.79 -4.03 6.74
C GLU A 72 7.37 -3.60 7.12
N ARG A 73 6.92 -2.44 6.63
CA ARG A 73 5.60 -1.88 6.94
C ARG A 73 4.47 -2.39 6.07
N SER A 74 4.78 -2.95 4.90
CA SER A 74 3.80 -3.58 4.01
C SER A 74 3.25 -4.89 4.58
N ASN A 75 3.93 -5.53 5.53
CA ASN A 75 3.47 -6.72 6.23
C ASN A 75 2.95 -7.82 5.27
N GLY A 76 3.74 -8.16 4.25
CA GLY A 76 3.40 -9.19 3.25
C GLY A 76 2.59 -8.70 2.04
N ILE A 77 1.95 -7.52 2.13
CA ILE A 77 1.10 -7.01 1.04
C ILE A 77 1.93 -6.76 -0.23
N LEU A 78 3.18 -6.30 -0.10
CA LEU A 78 4.02 -6.02 -1.25
C LEU A 78 4.43 -7.32 -1.95
N GLU A 79 4.79 -8.33 -1.18
CA GLU A 79 5.20 -9.65 -1.63
C GLU A 79 4.04 -10.37 -2.36
N GLU A 80 2.81 -10.25 -1.84
CA GLU A 80 1.59 -10.75 -2.49
C GLU A 80 1.43 -10.13 -3.90
N VAL A 81 1.52 -8.80 -4.01
CA VAL A 81 1.40 -8.09 -5.30
C VAL A 81 2.53 -8.46 -6.26
N GLU A 82 3.76 -8.59 -5.76
CA GLU A 82 4.89 -9.03 -6.58
C GLU A 82 4.70 -10.45 -7.11
N GLN A 83 4.12 -11.35 -6.30
CA GLN A 83 3.87 -12.73 -6.69
C GLN A 83 2.75 -12.84 -7.72
N GLU A 84 1.64 -12.11 -7.53
CA GLU A 84 0.55 -12.02 -8.52
C GLU A 84 1.08 -11.55 -9.88
N LYS A 85 1.84 -10.45 -9.90
CA LYS A 85 2.46 -9.94 -11.13
C LYS A 85 3.40 -10.93 -11.81
N LYS A 86 4.11 -11.78 -11.05
CA LYS A 86 4.96 -12.83 -11.61
C LYS A 86 4.13 -13.93 -12.26
N LEU A 87 3.04 -14.35 -11.61
CA LEU A 87 2.14 -15.37 -12.14
C LEU A 87 1.46 -14.89 -13.44
N ASP A 88 0.98 -13.64 -13.47
CA ASP A 88 0.36 -13.04 -14.66
C ASP A 88 1.33 -13.03 -15.84
N LYS A 89 2.58 -12.61 -15.61
CA LYS A 89 3.63 -12.62 -16.65
C LYS A 89 3.94 -14.03 -17.16
N GLN A 90 4.00 -15.01 -16.26
CA GLN A 90 4.21 -16.42 -16.64
C GLN A 90 3.05 -16.97 -17.47
N GLN A 91 1.82 -16.64 -17.10
CA GLN A 91 0.64 -17.07 -17.83
C GLN A 91 0.57 -16.42 -19.22
N ALA A 92 0.83 -15.11 -19.31
CA ALA A 92 0.89 -14.41 -20.60
C ALA A 92 1.96 -15.00 -21.53
N TYR A 93 3.14 -15.34 -20.99
CA TYR A 93 4.19 -16.02 -21.76
C TYR A 93 3.73 -17.39 -22.29
N LYS A 94 3.09 -18.22 -21.45
CA LYS A 94 2.56 -19.54 -21.85
C LYS A 94 1.45 -19.46 -22.91
N GLN A 95 0.73 -18.34 -23.01
CA GLN A 95 -0.32 -18.14 -24.01
C GLN A 95 0.22 -17.59 -25.34
N SER A 96 1.46 -17.10 -25.36
CA SER A 96 2.08 -16.48 -26.53
C SER A 96 2.81 -17.49 -27.44
N PHE A 97 2.88 -18.76 -27.03
CA PHE A 97 3.51 -19.90 -27.73
C PHE A 97 2.62 -21.14 -27.61
#